data_AF-A0A662UIX8-F1
#
_entry.id   AF-A0A662UIX8-F1
#
_cell.length_a   1.000
_cell.length_b   1.000
_cell.length_c   1.000
_cell.angle_alpha   90.00
_cell.angle_beta   90.00
_cell.angle_gamma   90.00
#
_symmetry.space_group_name_H-M   'P 1'
#
loop_
_entity.id
_entity.type
_entity.pdbx_description
1 polymer ?
#
loop_
_entity_poly.entity_id
_entity_poly.type
_entity_poly.pdbx_seq_one_letter_code
_entity_poly.pdbx_strand_id
1 'polypeptide(L)'
;MSKPEEQTEKQQEQTKQEKKRDIRALVAIIPPASEVIGRKEKKLAEKRIRVRRKSHIKPEYAYINPQLAKELGVKDYLEIVIARRHRLAFKAVLDETVPINEVWCNEDLLRDEGIADNSIATVRRTEKPVKLGRQEEEEEQE
;
A
#
# COMPACT_ATOMS: atom_id res chain seq x y z
N MET A 1 15.06 67.58 33.64
CA MET A 1 15.25 67.05 32.27
C MET A 1 14.90 65.57 32.32
N SER A 2 13.82 65.20 31.63
CA SER A 2 13.05 63.97 31.90
C SER A 2 13.44 62.83 30.97
N LYS A 3 13.57 61.64 31.57
CA LYS A 3 14.00 60.32 31.08
C LYS A 3 13.45 59.92 29.69
N PRO A 4 14.32 59.71 28.67
CA PRO A 4 13.93 59.18 27.36
C PRO A 4 14.06 57.65 27.21
N GLU A 5 14.54 56.91 28.22
CA GLU A 5 14.91 55.49 28.07
C GLU A 5 13.74 54.51 28.19
N GLU A 6 12.64 54.89 28.84
CA GLU A 6 11.53 53.98 29.20
C GLU A 6 10.54 53.69 28.05
N GLN A 7 10.62 54.43 26.94
CA GLN A 7 9.72 54.29 25.79
C GLN A 7 10.24 53.32 24.73
N THR A 8 11.57 53.13 24.65
CA THR A 8 12.22 52.28 23.64
C THR A 8 12.12 50.80 24.00
N GLU A 9 12.20 50.45 25.28
CA GLU A 9 12.07 49.06 25.76
C GLU A 9 10.64 48.52 25.57
N LYS A 10 9.62 49.34 25.82
CA LYS A 10 8.21 48.95 25.64
C LYS A 10 7.85 48.69 24.17
N GLN A 11 8.43 49.44 23.23
CA GLN A 11 8.23 49.22 21.79
C GLN A 11 8.96 47.97 21.28
N GLN A 12 10.15 47.67 21.82
CA GLN A 12 10.89 46.45 21.49
C GLN A 12 10.23 45.20 22.07
N GLU A 13 9.60 45.28 23.25
CA GLU A 13 8.82 44.18 23.81
C GLU A 13 7.53 43.92 23.04
N GLN A 14 6.82 44.97 22.61
CA GLN A 14 5.58 44.85 21.83
C GLN A 14 5.82 44.20 20.45
N THR A 15 6.81 44.66 19.69
CA THR A 15 7.16 44.07 18.38
C THR A 15 7.68 42.62 18.48
N LYS A 16 8.34 42.27 19.59
CA LYS A 16 8.80 40.91 19.88
C LYS A 16 7.65 39.98 20.32
N GLN A 17 6.59 40.53 20.92
CA GLN A 17 5.37 39.78 21.24
C GLN A 17 4.50 39.52 20.00
N GLU A 18 4.40 40.46 19.07
CA GLU A 18 3.62 40.29 17.84
C GLU A 18 4.17 39.15 16.96
N LYS A 19 5.49 39.15 16.68
CA LYS A 19 6.13 38.10 15.86
C LYS A 19 5.99 36.69 16.44
N LYS A 20 5.87 36.55 17.76
CA LYS A 20 5.66 35.24 18.43
C LYS A 20 4.25 34.70 18.26
N ARG A 21 3.25 35.57 18.04
CA ARG A 21 1.85 35.17 17.85
C ARG A 21 1.65 34.51 16.48
N ASP A 22 2.35 34.97 15.46
CA ASP A 22 2.19 34.50 14.07
C ASP A 22 2.72 33.07 13.84
N ILE A 23 3.83 32.69 14.49
CA ILE A 23 4.40 31.34 14.35
C ILE A 23 3.51 30.29 15.00
N ARG A 24 2.90 30.60 16.15
CA ARG A 24 1.97 29.69 16.85
C ARG A 24 0.73 29.38 16.02
N ALA A 25 0.22 30.36 15.28
CA ALA A 25 -0.89 30.16 14.35
C ALA A 25 -0.50 29.28 13.16
N LEU A 26 0.71 29.46 12.62
CA LEU A 26 1.25 28.61 11.54
C LEU A 26 1.49 27.16 11.98
N VAL A 27 2.04 26.97 13.18
CA VAL A 27 2.27 25.65 13.76
C VAL A 27 0.95 24.92 14.06
N ALA A 28 -0.13 25.64 14.35
CA ALA A 28 -1.46 25.05 14.56
C ALA A 28 -2.13 24.53 13.27
N ILE A 29 -1.71 25.02 12.09
CA ILE A 29 -2.19 24.51 10.79
C ILE A 29 -1.56 23.14 10.49
N ILE A 30 -0.35 22.87 11.00
CA ILE A 30 0.34 21.61 10.82
C ILE A 30 -0.11 20.65 11.93
N PRO A 31 -0.75 19.52 11.61
CA PRO A 31 -1.12 18.54 12.63
C PRO A 31 0.14 18.12 13.41
N PRO A 32 0.06 17.96 14.74
CA PRO A 32 1.19 17.54 15.55
C PRO A 32 1.73 16.20 15.04
N ALA A 33 3.05 16.00 15.13
CA ALA A 33 3.71 14.79 14.63
C ALA A 33 3.06 13.49 15.15
N SER A 34 2.56 13.51 16.40
CA SER A 34 1.82 12.40 17.01
C SER A 34 0.52 12.05 16.27
N GLU A 35 -0.21 13.02 15.72
CA GLU A 35 -1.41 12.77 14.93
C GLU A 35 -1.09 12.25 13.54
N VAL A 36 -0.02 12.75 12.91
CA VAL A 36 0.41 12.28 11.59
C VAL A 36 0.90 10.83 11.66
N ILE A 37 1.72 10.51 12.65
CA ILE A 37 2.26 9.16 12.86
C ILE A 37 1.18 8.20 13.41
N GLY A 38 0.23 8.73 14.20
CA GLY A 38 -0.88 7.98 14.79
C GLY A 38 -2.04 7.71 13.84
N ARG A 39 -2.13 8.40 12.69
CA ARG A 39 -2.99 8.02 11.57
C ARG A 39 -2.51 6.67 11.03
N LYS A 40 -2.99 5.59 11.67
CA LYS A 40 -2.89 4.22 11.17
C LYS A 40 -3.61 4.17 9.83
N GLU A 41 -2.89 4.46 8.75
CA GLU A 41 -3.27 3.96 7.44
C GLU A 41 -3.53 2.47 7.59
N LYS A 42 -4.66 1.98 7.07
CA LYS A 42 -4.96 0.55 7.03
C LYS A 42 -3.85 -0.10 6.21
N LYS A 43 -2.81 -0.60 6.88
CA LYS A 43 -1.74 -1.36 6.23
C LYS A 43 -2.41 -2.46 5.44
N LEU A 44 -2.29 -2.41 4.11
CA LEU A 44 -2.74 -3.48 3.25
C LEU A 44 -2.01 -4.74 3.71
N ALA A 45 -2.78 -5.78 4.01
CA ALA A 45 -2.21 -7.07 4.39
C ALA A 45 -1.56 -7.67 3.14
N GLU A 46 -0.24 -7.56 3.06
CA GLU A 46 0.57 -8.09 1.98
C GLU A 46 1.49 -9.16 2.53
N LYS A 47 1.62 -10.28 1.82
CA LYS A 47 2.52 -11.37 2.22
C LYS A 47 3.31 -11.87 1.03
N ARG A 48 4.60 -12.13 1.26
CA ARG A 48 5.51 -12.70 0.27
C ARG A 48 5.47 -14.22 0.38
N ILE A 49 4.98 -14.88 -0.65
CA ILE A 49 4.76 -16.34 -0.68
C ILE A 49 5.19 -16.91 -2.02
N ARG A 50 5.30 -18.24 -2.09
CA ARG A 50 5.75 -18.94 -3.31
C ARG A 50 4.56 -19.26 -4.19
N VAL A 51 4.73 -19.05 -5.49
CA VAL A 51 3.75 -19.45 -6.51
C VAL A 51 4.19 -20.77 -7.11
N ARG A 52 3.28 -21.73 -7.16
CA ARG A 52 3.47 -23.03 -7.80
C ARG A 52 2.62 -23.14 -9.06
N ARG A 53 3.18 -23.78 -10.08
CA ARG A 53 2.45 -24.12 -11.31
C ARG A 53 1.70 -25.44 -11.15
N LYS A 54 0.42 -25.46 -11.53
CA LYS A 54 -0.38 -26.68 -11.61
C LYS A 54 -1.22 -26.68 -12.89
N SER A 55 -1.23 -27.81 -13.59
CA SER A 55 -1.94 -27.97 -14.86
C SER A 55 -3.47 -28.12 -14.72
N HIS A 56 -3.96 -28.58 -13.56
CA HIS A 56 -5.40 -28.78 -13.32
C HIS A 56 -6.17 -27.50 -12.95
N ILE A 57 -5.45 -26.39 -12.74
CA ILE A 57 -6.03 -25.11 -12.33
C ILE A 57 -6.42 -24.33 -13.58
N LYS A 58 -7.60 -23.70 -13.55
CA LYS A 58 -8.06 -22.82 -14.65
C LYS A 58 -7.29 -21.50 -14.63
N PRO A 59 -7.02 -20.85 -15.79
CA PRO A 59 -6.21 -19.62 -15.87
C PRO A 59 -6.74 -18.48 -15.00
N GLU A 60 -8.06 -18.32 -14.91
CA GLU A 60 -8.70 -17.25 -14.12
C GLU A 60 -8.67 -17.45 -12.60
N TYR A 61 -8.28 -18.64 -12.14
CA TYR A 61 -8.40 -19.04 -10.74
C TYR A 61 -7.04 -19.26 -10.09
N ALA A 62 -6.93 -18.83 -8.84
CA ALA A 62 -5.77 -19.09 -8.00
C ALA A 62 -6.22 -19.76 -6.71
N TYR A 63 -5.57 -20.87 -6.38
CA TYR A 63 -5.90 -21.67 -5.21
C TYR A 63 -5.03 -21.23 -4.04
N ILE A 64 -5.68 -20.95 -2.91
CA ILE A 64 -5.05 -20.39 -1.72
C ILE A 64 -5.58 -21.09 -0.46
N ASN A 65 -4.72 -21.25 0.54
CA ASN A 65 -5.15 -21.80 1.82
C ASN A 65 -6.17 -20.85 2.52
N PRO A 66 -7.27 -21.36 3.08
CA PRO A 66 -8.26 -20.54 3.80
C PRO A 66 -7.67 -19.70 4.94
N GLN A 67 -6.65 -20.20 5.64
CA GLN A 67 -5.98 -19.48 6.71
C GLN A 67 -5.19 -18.29 6.18
N LEU A 68 -4.47 -18.48 5.08
CA LEU A 68 -3.73 -17.42 4.40
C LEU A 68 -4.68 -16.37 3.82
N ALA A 69 -5.81 -16.79 3.24
CA ALA A 69 -6.83 -15.88 2.72
C ALA A 69 -7.43 -14.99 3.83
N LYS A 70 -7.69 -15.55 5.01
CA LYS A 70 -8.15 -14.79 6.19
C LYS A 70 -7.12 -13.78 6.68
N GLU A 71 -5.84 -14.17 6.72
CA GLU A 71 -4.74 -13.29 7.13
C GLU A 71 -4.58 -12.10 6.17
N LEU A 72 -4.73 -12.34 4.86
CA LEU A 72 -4.67 -11.32 3.81
C LEU A 72 -5.98 -10.54 3.62
N GLY A 73 -7.08 -11.00 4.22
CA GLY A 73 -8.40 -10.40 4.05
C GLY A 73 -8.97 -10.53 2.62
N VAL A 74 -8.55 -11.57 1.88
CA VAL A 74 -9.02 -11.86 0.52
C VAL A 74 -10.46 -12.40 0.60
N LYS A 75 -11.36 -11.82 -0.19
CA LYS A 75 -12.76 -12.27 -0.32
C LYS A 75 -12.98 -13.00 -1.63
N ASP A 76 -12.90 -12.27 -2.74
CA ASP A 76 -13.26 -12.77 -4.07
C ASP A 76 -12.06 -12.79 -5.03
N TYR A 77 -11.24 -11.74 -4.99
CA TYR A 77 -10.09 -11.58 -5.88
C TYR A 77 -8.80 -11.39 -5.09
N LEU A 78 -7.74 -11.99 -5.61
CA LEU A 78 -6.37 -11.82 -5.12
C LEU A 78 -5.51 -11.27 -6.24
N GLU A 79 -4.55 -10.43 -5.88
CA GLU A 79 -3.55 -9.95 -6.82
C GLU A 79 -2.18 -10.50 -6.43
N ILE A 80 -1.48 -11.03 -7.42
CA ILE A 80 -0.14 -11.57 -7.34
C ILE A 80 0.79 -10.64 -8.08
N VAL A 81 1.74 -10.06 -7.35
CA VAL A 81 2.78 -9.21 -7.91
C VAL A 81 4.10 -9.95 -7.87
N ILE A 82 4.68 -10.22 -9.05
CA ILE A 82 5.96 -10.93 -9.17
C ILE A 82 7.02 -9.95 -9.66
N ALA A 83 8.11 -9.87 -8.89
CA ALA A 83 9.26 -9.02 -9.17
C ALA A 83 8.91 -7.55 -9.49
N ARG A 84 7.78 -7.03 -8.95
CA ARG A 84 7.21 -5.70 -9.23
C ARG A 84 6.80 -5.42 -10.69
N ARG A 85 7.01 -6.39 -11.59
CA ARG A 85 6.75 -6.26 -13.02
C ARG A 85 5.41 -6.87 -13.42
N HIS A 86 5.19 -8.14 -13.04
CA HIS A 86 3.97 -8.85 -13.39
C HIS A 86 2.94 -8.62 -12.32
N ARG A 87 1.77 -8.07 -12.68
CA ARG A 87 0.64 -7.84 -11.80
C ARG A 87 -0.55 -8.61 -12.36
N LEU A 88 -0.90 -9.71 -11.70
CA LEU A 88 -1.94 -10.62 -12.15
C LEU A 88 -3.02 -10.70 -11.08
N ALA A 89 -4.26 -10.43 -11.47
CA ALA A 89 -5.42 -10.62 -10.60
C ALA A 89 -6.10 -11.94 -10.94
N PHE A 90 -6.43 -12.70 -9.92
CA PHE A 90 -7.09 -13.99 -10.03
C PHE A 90 -8.30 -14.06 -9.12
N LYS A 91 -9.25 -14.91 -9.49
CA LYS A 91 -10.34 -15.30 -8.59
C LYS A 91 -9.80 -16.28 -7.55
N ALA A 92 -9.99 -15.95 -6.27
CA ALA A 92 -9.50 -16.77 -5.17
C ALA A 92 -10.39 -18.00 -4.97
N VAL A 93 -9.78 -19.19 -4.98
CA VAL A 93 -10.43 -20.45 -4.60
C VAL A 93 -9.78 -20.94 -3.32
N LEU A 94 -10.59 -21.14 -2.29
CA LEU A 94 -10.12 -21.61 -0.99
C LEU A 94 -9.98 -23.12 -1.03
N ASP A 95 -8.77 -23.62 -0.79
CA ASP A 95 -8.47 -25.06 -0.80
C ASP A 95 -7.46 -25.38 0.32
N GLU A 96 -7.81 -26.36 1.15
CA GLU A 96 -6.99 -26.80 2.29
C GLU A 96 -5.80 -27.67 1.86
N THR A 97 -5.81 -28.21 0.64
CA THR A 97 -4.69 -28.97 0.08
C THR A 97 -3.49 -28.07 -0.21
N VAL A 98 -3.70 -26.76 -0.34
CA VAL A 98 -2.66 -25.78 -0.59
C VAL A 98 -1.95 -25.44 0.73
N PRO A 99 -0.61 -25.52 0.81
CA PRO A 99 0.14 -25.08 1.99
C PRO A 99 -0.03 -23.59 2.29
N ILE A 100 0.07 -23.20 3.57
CA ILE A 100 -0.15 -21.81 4.03
C ILE A 100 0.80 -20.79 3.37
N ASN A 101 2.00 -21.20 2.96
CA ASN A 101 3.01 -20.30 2.36
C ASN A 101 3.13 -20.46 0.83
N GLU A 102 2.15 -21.11 0.20
CA GLU A 102 2.11 -21.35 -1.24
C GLU A 102 0.78 -20.88 -1.84
N VAL A 103 0.81 -20.51 -3.12
CA VAL A 103 -0.36 -20.28 -3.96
C VAL A 103 -0.19 -21.08 -5.23
N TRP A 104 -1.23 -21.76 -5.67
CA TRP A 104 -1.19 -22.51 -6.92
C TRP A 104 -1.94 -21.75 -8.00
N CYS A 105 -1.28 -21.58 -9.15
CA CYS A 105 -1.86 -20.98 -10.34
C CYS A 105 -1.67 -21.91 -11.54
N ASN A 106 -2.42 -21.62 -12.61
CA ASN A 106 -2.33 -22.35 -13.87
C ASN A 106 -0.91 -22.27 -14.48
N GLU A 107 -0.45 -23.40 -15.03
CA GLU A 107 0.89 -23.50 -15.64
C GLU A 107 1.04 -22.68 -16.93
N ASP A 108 0.05 -22.74 -17.82
CA ASP A 108 0.08 -22.10 -19.15
C ASP A 108 0.17 -20.58 -19.01
N LEU A 109 -0.70 -20.00 -18.17
CA LEU A 109 -0.72 -18.57 -17.90
C LEU A 109 0.59 -18.07 -17.27
N LEU A 110 1.14 -18.83 -16.33
CA LEU A 110 2.45 -18.49 -15.75
C LEU A 110 3.60 -18.65 -16.75
N ARG A 111 3.45 -19.53 -17.74
CA ARG A 111 4.44 -19.71 -18.81
C ARG A 111 4.37 -18.56 -19.81
N ASP A 112 3.18 -18.13 -20.20
CA ASP A 112 2.94 -17.00 -21.11
C ASP A 112 3.49 -15.69 -20.52
N GLU A 113 3.32 -15.50 -19.21
CA GLU A 113 3.89 -14.38 -18.46
C GLU A 113 5.38 -14.54 -18.13
N GLY A 114 6.01 -15.69 -18.45
CA GLY A 114 7.42 -15.95 -18.19
C GLY A 114 7.79 -16.16 -16.71
N ILE A 115 6.83 -16.50 -15.85
CA ILE A 115 7.00 -16.65 -14.40
C ILE A 115 7.37 -18.09 -14.05
N ALA A 116 8.63 -18.36 -13.69
CA ALA A 116 9.10 -19.69 -13.32
C ALA A 116 8.31 -20.36 -12.17
N ASP A 117 8.37 -21.69 -12.09
CA ASP A 117 7.86 -22.39 -10.90
C ASP A 117 8.63 -21.98 -9.64
N ASN A 118 7.96 -22.04 -8.49
CA ASN A 118 8.50 -21.64 -7.19
C ASN A 118 8.91 -20.15 -7.10
N SER A 119 8.34 -19.30 -7.95
CA SER A 119 8.61 -17.86 -7.96
C SER A 119 8.11 -17.21 -6.66
N ILE A 120 8.85 -16.22 -6.16
CA ILE A 120 8.44 -15.43 -5.00
C ILE A 120 7.53 -14.31 -5.47
N ALA A 121 6.30 -14.28 -4.94
CA ALA A 121 5.33 -13.24 -5.25
C ALA A 121 4.86 -12.52 -3.99
N THR A 122 4.51 -11.25 -4.15
CA THR A 122 3.74 -10.51 -3.15
C THR A 122 2.27 -10.71 -3.46
N VAL A 123 1.54 -11.29 -2.52
CA VAL A 123 0.08 -11.43 -2.63
C VAL A 123 -0.59 -10.35 -1.80
N ARG A 124 -1.54 -9.69 -2.44
CA ARG A 124 -2.36 -8.63 -1.85
C ARG A 124 -3.83 -8.84 -2.18
N ARG A 125 -4.70 -8.29 -1.35
CA ARG A 125 -6.13 -8.21 -1.67
C ARG A 125 -6.34 -7.24 -2.83
N THR A 126 -7.21 -7.61 -3.76
CA THR A 126 -7.79 -6.68 -4.72
C THR A 126 -9.31 -6.86 -4.74
N GLU A 127 -10.02 -5.82 -5.18
CA GLU A 127 -11.47 -5.88 -5.41
C GLU A 127 -11.80 -5.92 -6.90
N LYS A 128 -10.82 -5.58 -7.75
CA LYS A 128 -11.00 -5.49 -9.19
C LYS A 128 -10.33 -6.66 -9.90
N PRO A 129 -10.98 -7.25 -10.92
CA PRO A 129 -10.27 -8.06 -11.90
C PRO A 129 -9.35 -7.12 -12.69
N VAL A 130 -8.03 -7.30 -12.55
CA VAL A 130 -7.05 -6.63 -13.40
C VAL A 130 -6.99 -7.40 -14.71
N LYS A 131 -7.08 -6.68 -15.84
CA LYS A 131 -6.97 -7.27 -17.18
C LYS A 131 -5.66 -8.04 -17.30
N LEU A 132 -5.76 -9.26 -17.81
CA LEU A 132 -4.63 -10.12 -18.13
C LEU A 132 -3.90 -9.52 -19.35
N GLY A 133 -2.73 -8.94 -19.11
CA GLY A 133 -1.90 -8.36 -20.17
C GLY A 133 -1.06 -7.18 -19.70
N ARG A 134 0.08 -6.98 -20.37
CA ARG A 134 1.02 -5.86 -20.20
C ARG A 134 0.22 -4.56 -20.11
N GLN A 135 0.28 -3.90 -18.95
CA GLN A 135 -0.24 -2.54 -18.80
C GLN A 135 0.62 -1.64 -19.70
N GLU A 136 0.18 -1.42 -20.94
CA GLU A 136 0.54 -0.20 -21.64
C GLU A 136 -0.08 0.93 -20.82
N GLU A 137 0.79 1.82 -20.36
CA GLU A 137 0.44 3.00 -19.60
C GLU A 137 -0.45 3.88 -20.51
N GLU A 138 -1.77 3.84 -20.31
CA GLU A 138 -2.62 4.94 -20.73
C GLU A 138 -2.27 6.13 -19.81
N GLU A 139 -1.25 6.88 -20.22
CA GLU A 139 -1.07 8.28 -19.82
C GLU A 139 -2.24 9.09 -20.38
N GLU A 140 -3.40 9.02 -19.72
CA GLU A 140 -4.35 10.13 -19.77
C GLU A 140 -3.83 11.21 -18.80
N GLN A 141 -2.99 12.11 -19.33
CA GLN A 141 -2.78 13.42 -18.71
C GLN A 141 -3.76 14.40 -19.36
N GLU A 142 -4.71 14.86 -18.55
CA GLU A 142 -5.61 16.00 -18.82
C GLU A 142 -4.85 17.32 -19.06
#